data_AF-A0A935LDZ4-F1
#
_entry.id   AF-A0A935LDZ4-F1
#
_cell.length_a   1.000
_cell.length_b   1.000
_cell.length_c   1.000
_cell.angle_alpha   90.00
_cell.angle_beta   90.00
_cell.angle_gamma   90.00
#
_symmetry.space_group_name_H-M   'P 1'
#
loop_
_entity.id
_entity.type
_entity.pdbx_description
1 polymer ?
#
loop_
_entity_poly.entity_id
_entity_poly.type
_entity_poly.pdbx_seq_one_letter_code
_entity_poly.pdbx_strand_id
1 'polypeptide(L)'
;MEHMEHLLTNRANWAHTPRALSLALLVLGAANGGSVATAAPVPGEPPAAVVDGVVMPAWLERAGKRQPIAPGTVLQEHDRIETGANARILLTLPEGSKIKLGEKAQLGFDTLMAKREGEEGNIFLKSALRVATGAFRFTTNALAGITSRRDVSIRLATVTAGVRGTDLWGKQGGDKEIVCLLEGKIEVARDPVAGQSSEPVILDQPLQFYIAPKDQPALPIDRVPEAKLAEWAVQTEIARDVGGASLDGHWKISFDKQTKFATAIALYEELRKQGYAAQFYPDRLDGKRIFRVELGNLSSEGDARALALKLGASTKAITSTPSVSR
;
A
#
# COMPACT_ATOMS: atom_id res chain seq x y z
N MET A 1 71.97 -34.90 -32.53
CA MET A 1 73.13 -34.22 -33.13
C MET A 1 72.58 -33.37 -34.24
N GLU A 2 72.74 -32.05 -34.11
CA GLU A 2 72.72 -31.03 -35.17
C GLU A 2 71.56 -31.02 -36.18
N HIS A 3 70.98 -29.91 -36.61
CA HIS A 3 70.95 -28.49 -36.25
C HIS A 3 69.91 -27.95 -37.28
N MET A 4 68.88 -27.19 -36.88
CA MET A 4 68.75 -25.75 -37.21
C MET A 4 68.90 -25.43 -38.70
N GLU A 5 67.83 -25.09 -39.41
CA GLU A 5 67.09 -23.81 -39.42
C GLU A 5 67.51 -22.91 -40.59
N HIS A 6 66.53 -22.10 -41.02
CA HIS A 6 66.66 -20.84 -41.78
C HIS A 6 66.84 -20.93 -43.31
N LEU A 7 66.30 -20.04 -44.15
CA LEU A 7 65.42 -18.85 -44.04
C LEU A 7 65.11 -18.41 -45.49
N LEU A 8 63.94 -17.77 -45.70
CA LEU A 8 63.63 -16.72 -46.70
C LEU A 8 63.75 -17.12 -48.19
N THR A 9 62.81 -16.79 -49.09
CA THR A 9 62.41 -15.44 -49.48
C THR A 9 61.35 -15.61 -50.58
N ASN A 10 60.22 -14.87 -50.58
CA ASN A 10 59.80 -14.19 -51.81
C ASN A 10 58.70 -13.15 -51.57
N ARG A 11 58.88 -11.99 -52.21
CA ARG A 11 57.92 -10.88 -52.32
C ARG A 11 57.06 -11.09 -53.58
N ALA A 12 55.78 -10.73 -53.55
CA ALA A 12 55.09 -10.16 -54.71
C ALA A 12 53.78 -9.47 -54.29
N ASN A 13 53.54 -8.32 -54.91
CA ASN A 13 52.43 -7.39 -54.69
C ASN A 13 51.11 -7.87 -55.32
N TRP A 14 49.95 -7.45 -54.80
CA TRP A 14 49.14 -6.34 -55.34
C TRP A 14 47.66 -6.38 -54.88
N ALA A 15 47.13 -5.16 -54.70
CA ALA A 15 45.75 -4.71 -54.92
C ALA A 15 44.66 -4.87 -53.81
N HIS A 16 44.43 -3.71 -53.17
CA HIS A 16 43.14 -3.04 -52.97
C HIS A 16 41.93 -3.77 -52.34
N THR A 17 41.59 -3.38 -51.11
CA THR A 17 40.29 -2.75 -50.76
C THR A 17 40.29 -2.31 -49.29
N PRO A 18 39.94 -1.06 -48.94
CA PRO A 18 39.80 -0.65 -47.54
C PRO A 18 38.40 -1.06 -47.04
N ARG A 19 38.32 -2.05 -46.16
CA ARG A 19 37.13 -2.28 -45.33
C ARG A 19 37.12 -1.24 -44.21
N ALA A 20 36.23 -0.27 -44.32
CA ALA A 20 35.94 0.68 -43.27
C ALA A 20 35.50 -0.09 -41.99
N LEU A 21 36.22 0.13 -40.90
CA LEU A 21 35.77 -0.18 -39.55
C LEU A 21 34.60 0.76 -39.22
N SER A 22 33.38 0.28 -39.32
CA SER A 22 32.25 0.92 -38.66
C SER A 22 32.28 0.52 -37.18
N LEU A 23 32.77 1.44 -36.35
CA LEU A 23 32.70 1.37 -34.90
C LEU A 23 31.22 1.55 -34.49
N ALA A 24 30.48 0.45 -34.34
CA ALA A 24 29.14 0.49 -33.77
C ALA A 24 29.26 0.69 -32.26
N LEU A 25 29.10 1.93 -31.81
CA LEU A 25 28.94 2.27 -30.40
C LEU A 25 27.59 1.73 -29.92
N LEU A 26 27.61 0.56 -29.27
CA LEU A 26 26.43 -0.07 -28.70
C LEU A 26 26.15 0.59 -27.34
N VAL A 27 25.35 1.66 -27.35
CA VAL A 27 24.83 2.26 -26.11
C VAL A 27 23.81 1.30 -25.53
N LEU A 28 24.24 0.49 -24.56
CA LEU A 28 23.38 -0.34 -23.73
C LEU A 28 22.55 0.59 -22.82
N GLY A 29 21.38 1.02 -23.31
CA GLY A 29 20.39 1.69 -22.48
C GLY A 29 19.78 0.70 -21.50
N ALA A 30 20.28 0.66 -20.27
CA ALA A 30 19.61 -0.02 -19.16
C ALA A 30 18.29 0.70 -18.85
N ALA A 31 17.22 0.27 -19.51
CA ALA A 31 15.86 0.62 -19.13
C ALA A 31 15.53 -0.16 -17.84
N ASN A 32 15.83 0.42 -16.67
CA ASN A 32 15.23 0.01 -15.40
C ASN A 32 13.76 0.47 -15.37
N GLY A 33 12.96 -0.10 -16.28
CA GLY A 33 11.51 -0.16 -16.08
C GLY A 33 11.28 -1.17 -14.97
N GLY A 34 11.08 -0.68 -13.75
CA GLY A 34 10.64 -1.49 -12.62
C GLY A 34 9.25 -2.05 -12.91
N SER A 35 9.19 -3.10 -13.72
CA SER A 35 8.04 -3.99 -13.78
C SER A 35 7.94 -4.60 -12.40
N VAL A 36 6.93 -4.20 -11.63
CA VAL A 36 6.47 -5.02 -10.51
C VAL A 36 5.88 -6.25 -11.17
N ALA A 37 6.73 -7.23 -11.48
CA ALA A 37 6.28 -8.54 -11.88
C ALA A 37 5.43 -9.04 -10.70
N THR A 38 4.13 -9.09 -10.90
CA THR A 38 3.25 -9.89 -10.06
C THR A 38 3.71 -11.32 -10.24
N ALA A 39 4.57 -11.80 -9.35
CA ALA A 39 4.90 -13.21 -9.29
C ALA A 39 3.58 -13.96 -9.19
N ALA A 40 3.34 -14.91 -10.09
CA ALA A 40 2.22 -15.83 -9.94
C ALA A 40 2.35 -16.50 -8.56
N PRO A 41 1.24 -16.65 -7.80
CA PRO A 41 1.31 -17.29 -6.50
C PRO A 41 1.97 -18.65 -6.65
N VAL A 42 3.08 -18.86 -5.93
CA VAL A 42 3.77 -20.15 -5.92
C VAL A 42 2.83 -21.16 -5.26
N PRO A 43 2.46 -22.26 -5.92
CA PRO A 43 1.62 -23.29 -5.31
C PRO A 43 2.24 -23.75 -3.98
N GLY A 44 1.50 -23.58 -2.88
CA GLY A 44 1.95 -23.97 -1.54
C GLY A 44 2.34 -22.81 -0.62
N GLU A 45 2.51 -21.59 -1.12
CA GLU A 45 2.77 -20.42 -0.26
C GLU A 45 1.47 -19.96 0.43
N PRO A 46 1.50 -19.51 1.71
CA PRO A 46 0.35 -18.89 2.34
C PRO A 46 -0.02 -17.58 1.61
N PRO A 47 -1.31 -17.17 1.60
CA PRO A 47 -1.70 -15.90 1.03
C PRO A 47 -0.94 -14.73 1.68
N ALA A 48 -0.71 -13.66 0.95
CA ALA A 48 -0.05 -12.48 1.49
C ALA A 48 -1.07 -11.43 1.97
N ALA A 49 -0.63 -10.51 2.83
CA ALA A 49 -1.42 -9.32 3.11
C ALA A 49 -1.42 -8.42 1.87
N VAL A 50 -2.58 -7.94 1.45
CA VAL A 50 -2.76 -7.18 0.21
C VAL A 50 -3.61 -5.94 0.43
N VAL A 51 -3.34 -4.91 -0.36
CA VAL A 51 -4.18 -3.71 -0.45
C VAL A 51 -5.33 -3.99 -1.40
N ASP A 52 -6.56 -4.03 -0.88
CA ASP A 52 -7.76 -4.23 -1.70
C ASP A 52 -8.20 -2.93 -2.37
N GLY A 53 -8.10 -1.82 -1.64
CA GLY A 53 -8.60 -0.53 -2.10
C GLY A 53 -7.93 0.67 -1.44
N VAL A 54 -7.89 1.79 -2.16
CA VAL A 54 -7.20 3.03 -1.77
C VAL A 54 -8.01 4.24 -2.24
N VAL A 55 -8.22 5.20 -1.36
CA VAL A 55 -8.52 6.59 -1.73
C VAL A 55 -7.24 7.38 -1.54
N MET A 56 -6.69 7.91 -2.64
CA MET A 56 -5.40 8.61 -2.66
C MET A 56 -5.51 10.06 -2.12
N PRO A 57 -4.43 10.62 -1.55
CA PRO A 57 -3.05 10.14 -1.59
C PRO A 57 -2.66 9.20 -0.44
N ALA A 58 -1.83 8.21 -0.73
CA ALA A 58 -1.28 7.31 0.27
C ALA A 58 0.08 6.73 -0.16
N TRP A 59 0.88 6.32 0.82
CA TRP A 59 2.25 5.85 0.61
C TRP A 59 2.51 4.55 1.36
N LEU A 60 3.45 3.78 0.80
CA LEU A 60 4.15 2.68 1.42
C LEU A 60 5.61 3.09 1.59
N GLU A 61 6.14 3.00 2.80
CA GLU A 61 7.56 3.02 3.10
C GLU A 61 8.05 1.58 3.30
N ARG A 62 9.00 1.16 2.45
CA ARG A 62 9.68 -0.14 2.53
C ARG A 62 11.17 0.08 2.41
N ALA A 63 11.94 -0.45 3.36
CA ALA A 63 13.40 -0.34 3.38
C ALA A 63 13.90 1.11 3.15
N GLY A 64 13.26 2.09 3.82
CA GLY A 64 13.58 3.51 3.72
C GLY A 64 13.15 4.21 2.42
N LYS A 65 12.50 3.50 1.49
CA LYS A 65 11.95 4.08 0.26
C LYS A 65 10.46 4.30 0.40
N ARG A 66 10.03 5.55 0.24
CA ARG A 66 8.63 5.95 0.23
C ARG A 66 8.11 5.99 -1.21
N GLN A 67 7.04 5.24 -1.48
CA GLN A 67 6.41 5.14 -2.80
C GLN A 67 4.88 5.19 -2.66
N PRO A 68 4.13 5.62 -3.68
CA PRO A 68 2.68 5.57 -3.61
C PRO A 68 2.19 4.12 -3.50
N ILE A 69 1.14 3.92 -2.71
CA ILE A 69 0.49 2.62 -2.54
C ILE A 69 -0.72 2.52 -3.48
N ALA A 70 -0.93 1.33 -4.04
CA ALA A 70 -2.01 1.05 -4.99
C ALA A 70 -2.74 -0.25 -4.63
N PRO A 71 -3.98 -0.45 -5.08
CA PRO A 71 -4.62 -1.76 -5.02
C PRO A 71 -3.72 -2.86 -5.62
N GLY A 72 -3.73 -4.04 -5.01
CA GLY A 72 -2.87 -5.17 -5.35
C GLY A 72 -1.45 -5.10 -4.78
N THR A 73 -1.07 -4.02 -4.07
CA THR A 73 0.23 -3.97 -3.39
C THR A 73 0.28 -5.05 -2.31
N VAL A 74 1.25 -5.95 -2.43
CA VAL A 74 1.55 -6.98 -1.42
C VAL A 74 2.39 -6.36 -0.30
N LEU A 75 1.92 -6.52 0.93
CA LEU A 75 2.57 -6.02 2.14
C LEU A 75 3.50 -7.06 2.75
N GLN A 76 4.54 -6.56 3.40
CA GLN A 76 5.61 -7.34 4.00
C GLN A 76 5.81 -6.91 5.45
N GLU A 77 6.49 -7.76 6.21
CA GLU A 77 7.01 -7.37 7.51
C GLU A 77 7.90 -6.11 7.37
N HIS A 78 7.81 -5.23 8.36
CA HIS A 78 8.46 -3.92 8.45
C HIS A 78 7.99 -2.85 7.45
N ASP A 79 6.95 -3.13 6.67
CA ASP A 79 6.28 -2.09 5.90
C ASP A 79 5.61 -1.06 6.80
N ARG A 80 5.62 0.20 6.36
CA ARG A 80 4.85 1.29 6.94
C ARG A 80 3.95 1.93 5.89
N ILE A 81 2.67 2.02 6.20
CA ILE A 81 1.66 2.64 5.36
C ILE A 81 1.31 4.00 5.95
N GLU A 82 1.20 5.01 5.08
CA GLU A 82 0.75 6.35 5.44
C GLU A 82 -0.41 6.79 4.57
N THR A 83 -1.46 7.35 5.16
CA THR A 83 -2.57 7.97 4.43
C THR A 83 -2.51 9.48 4.54
N GLY A 84 -2.81 10.19 3.44
CA GLY A 84 -2.92 11.65 3.45
C GLY A 84 -4.29 12.16 3.92
N ALA A 85 -4.57 13.42 3.63
CA ALA A 85 -5.88 14.03 3.91
C ALA A 85 -6.97 13.42 3.01
N ASN A 86 -8.14 13.12 3.60
CA ASN A 86 -9.27 12.43 2.96
C ASN A 86 -8.91 11.06 2.33
N ALA A 87 -7.74 10.52 2.64
CA ALA A 87 -7.30 9.23 2.12
C ALA A 87 -7.87 8.09 2.97
N ARG A 88 -7.95 6.91 2.36
CA ARG A 88 -8.48 5.69 2.97
C ARG A 88 -7.74 4.49 2.40
N ILE A 89 -7.59 3.43 3.19
CA ILE A 89 -7.04 2.16 2.70
C ILE A 89 -7.89 1.02 3.26
N LEU A 90 -8.15 0.02 2.42
CA LEU A 90 -8.68 -1.29 2.79
C LEU A 90 -7.62 -2.35 2.51
N LEU A 91 -7.32 -3.17 3.51
CA LEU A 91 -6.38 -4.28 3.44
C LEU A 91 -7.08 -5.61 3.72
N THR A 92 -6.59 -6.67 3.09
CA THR A 92 -6.85 -8.07 3.47
C THR A 92 -5.59 -8.68 4.04
N LEU A 93 -5.69 -9.33 5.20
CA LEU A 93 -4.63 -10.16 5.76
C LEU A 93 -4.70 -11.61 5.23
N PRO A 94 -3.61 -12.39 5.34
CA PRO A 94 -3.50 -13.76 4.78
C PRO A 94 -4.63 -14.74 5.08
N GLU A 95 -5.22 -14.61 6.26
CA GLU A 95 -6.31 -15.42 6.81
C GLU A 95 -7.70 -14.79 6.58
N GLY A 96 -7.77 -13.67 5.85
CA GLY A 96 -8.97 -12.96 5.44
C GLY A 96 -9.44 -11.83 6.35
N SER A 97 -8.76 -11.53 7.47
CA SER A 97 -9.15 -10.36 8.29
C SER A 97 -8.95 -9.07 7.51
N LYS A 98 -9.78 -8.06 7.80
CA LYS A 98 -9.74 -6.77 7.11
C LYS A 98 -9.20 -5.68 8.02
N ILE A 99 -8.38 -4.80 7.46
CA ILE A 99 -7.97 -3.56 8.12
C ILE A 99 -8.43 -2.39 7.27
N LYS A 100 -9.18 -1.46 7.86
CA LYS A 100 -9.50 -0.17 7.25
C LYS A 100 -8.69 0.92 7.94
N LEU A 101 -8.09 1.82 7.17
CA LEU A 101 -7.39 3.00 7.67
C LEU A 101 -8.12 4.26 7.24
N GLY A 102 -8.24 5.20 8.18
CA GLY A 102 -8.75 6.53 7.93
C GLY A 102 -7.72 7.46 7.30
N GLU A 103 -8.04 8.75 7.27
CA GLU A 103 -7.09 9.78 6.83
C GLU A 103 -5.98 10.02 7.87
N LYS A 104 -4.84 10.55 7.40
CA LYS A 104 -3.69 10.94 8.25
C LYS A 104 -3.27 9.82 9.21
N ALA A 105 -3.39 8.58 8.75
CA ALA A 105 -3.09 7.39 9.51
C ALA A 105 -1.69 6.87 9.18
N GLN A 106 -1.04 6.27 10.17
CA GLN A 106 0.23 5.58 10.01
C GLN A 106 0.11 4.18 10.62
N LEU A 107 0.24 3.16 9.79
CA LEU A 107 0.20 1.75 10.17
C LEU A 107 1.54 1.08 9.84
N GLY A 108 2.17 0.45 10.82
CA GLY A 108 3.34 -0.40 10.64
C GLY A 108 3.02 -1.88 10.86
N PHE A 109 3.72 -2.74 10.12
CA PHE A 109 3.73 -4.18 10.32
C PHE A 109 5.02 -4.57 11.04
N ASP A 110 5.06 -4.49 12.38
CA ASP A 110 6.25 -4.87 13.14
C ASP A 110 6.57 -6.36 12.98
N THR A 111 5.50 -7.17 12.90
CA THR A 111 5.56 -8.58 12.52
C THR A 111 4.43 -8.88 11.55
N LEU A 112 4.72 -9.66 10.50
CA LEU A 112 3.70 -10.18 9.58
C LEU A 112 4.15 -11.54 9.05
N MET A 113 3.67 -12.62 9.68
CA MET A 113 4.02 -13.98 9.32
C MET A 113 2.76 -14.82 9.13
N ALA A 114 2.59 -15.39 7.95
CA ALA A 114 1.58 -16.41 7.68
C ALA A 114 2.24 -17.76 7.41
N LYS A 115 1.62 -18.83 7.87
CA LYS A 115 2.03 -20.21 7.60
C LYS A 115 0.78 -21.05 7.32
N ARG A 116 0.93 -22.06 6.46
CA ARG A 116 -0.07 -23.12 6.32
C ARG A 116 0.18 -24.16 7.40
N GLU A 117 -0.88 -24.61 8.05
CA GLU A 117 -0.86 -25.63 9.10
C GLU A 117 -1.88 -26.73 8.80
N GLY A 118 -1.51 -27.97 9.10
CA GLY A 118 -2.36 -29.15 8.92
C GLY A 118 -2.53 -29.58 7.46
N GLU A 119 -3.09 -30.78 7.28
CA GLU A 119 -3.37 -31.37 5.95
C GLU A 119 -4.48 -30.61 5.20
N GLU A 120 -5.36 -29.92 5.94
CA GLU A 120 -6.45 -29.09 5.41
C GLU A 120 -5.98 -27.72 4.90
N GLY A 121 -4.71 -27.34 5.13
CA GLY A 121 -4.12 -26.10 4.60
C GLY A 121 -4.59 -24.82 5.31
N ASN A 122 -4.98 -24.93 6.58
CA ASN A 122 -5.41 -23.84 7.45
C ASN A 122 -4.33 -22.76 7.58
N ILE A 123 -4.71 -21.49 7.72
CA ILE A 123 -3.74 -20.39 7.83
C ILE A 123 -3.51 -20.04 9.30
N PHE A 124 -2.25 -20.09 9.74
CA PHE A 124 -1.81 -19.45 10.97
C PHE A 124 -1.21 -18.08 10.65
N LEU A 125 -1.81 -17.03 11.23
CA LEU A 125 -1.29 -15.67 11.14
C LEU A 125 -0.73 -15.22 12.49
N LYS A 126 0.52 -14.75 12.49
CA LYS A 126 1.07 -13.94 13.58
C LYS A 126 1.34 -12.53 13.07
N SER A 127 0.74 -11.52 13.72
CA SER A 127 0.89 -10.12 13.31
C SER A 127 0.97 -9.19 14.50
N ALA A 128 1.97 -8.29 14.47
CA ALA A 128 2.09 -7.18 15.41
C ALA A 128 1.94 -5.89 14.60
N LEU A 129 0.78 -5.25 14.76
CA LEU A 129 0.41 -4.03 14.04
C LEU A 129 0.68 -2.83 14.94
N ARG A 130 1.28 -1.78 14.38
CA ARG A 130 1.52 -0.53 15.09
C ARG A 130 0.77 0.61 14.44
N VAL A 131 -0.16 1.23 15.16
CA VAL A 131 -0.91 2.42 14.71
C VAL A 131 -0.33 3.65 15.41
N ALA A 132 0.54 4.37 14.72
CA ALA A 132 1.21 5.54 15.28
C ALA A 132 0.30 6.78 15.32
N THR A 133 -0.63 6.89 14.38
CA THR A 133 -1.63 7.97 14.32
C THR A 133 -2.82 7.53 13.47
N GLY A 134 -3.96 8.20 13.65
CA GLY A 134 -5.14 8.06 12.80
C GLY A 134 -6.12 7.00 13.30
N ALA A 135 -7.26 6.92 12.61
CA ALA A 135 -8.31 5.96 12.89
C ALA A 135 -8.12 4.68 12.08
N PHE A 136 -8.50 3.54 12.66
CA PHE A 136 -8.50 2.26 11.98
C PHE A 136 -9.68 1.40 12.44
N ARG A 137 -10.04 0.41 11.63
CA ARG A 137 -10.94 -0.68 12.00
C ARG A 137 -10.27 -2.00 11.67
N PHE A 138 -10.32 -2.95 12.59
CA PHE A 138 -9.90 -4.32 12.37
C PHE A 138 -11.11 -5.22 12.48
N THR A 139 -11.38 -6.02 11.46
CA THR A 139 -12.51 -6.95 11.43
C THR A 139 -12.01 -8.35 11.11
N THR A 140 -12.23 -9.27 12.05
CA THR A 140 -11.95 -10.70 11.87
C THR A 140 -12.90 -11.29 10.84
N ASN A 141 -12.38 -12.08 9.89
CA ASN A 141 -13.25 -12.92 9.06
C ASN A 141 -13.91 -14.02 9.93
N ALA A 142 -15.23 -13.95 10.10
CA ALA A 142 -16.02 -14.89 10.88
C ALA A 142 -15.90 -16.33 10.37
N LEU A 143 -15.78 -16.53 9.06
CA LEU A 143 -15.62 -17.86 8.45
C LEU A 143 -14.22 -18.46 8.70
N ALA A 144 -13.21 -17.60 8.88
CA ALA A 144 -11.85 -18.04 9.23
C ALA A 144 -11.71 -18.48 10.69
N GLY A 145 -12.70 -18.22 11.55
CA GLY A 145 -12.69 -18.67 12.95
C GLY A 145 -12.77 -20.20 13.10
N ILE A 146 -13.26 -20.89 12.07
CA ILE A 146 -13.41 -22.35 12.05
C ILE A 146 -12.13 -23.04 11.53
N THR A 147 -11.38 -22.38 10.64
CA THR A 147 -10.29 -22.98 9.86
C THR A 147 -8.95 -22.24 9.97
N SER A 148 -8.82 -21.19 10.78
CA SER A 148 -7.57 -20.41 10.84
C SER A 148 -7.30 -19.87 12.23
N ARG A 149 -6.06 -20.05 12.68
CA ARG A 149 -5.58 -19.56 13.98
C ARG A 149 -4.86 -18.24 13.78
N ARG A 150 -5.05 -17.32 14.72
CA ARG A 150 -4.41 -16.00 14.66
C ARG A 150 -3.88 -15.57 16.02
N ASP A 151 -2.75 -14.89 15.97
CA ASP A 151 -2.11 -14.18 17.08
C ASP A 151 -1.85 -12.76 16.57
N VAL A 152 -2.86 -11.89 16.75
CA VAL A 152 -2.82 -10.51 16.27
C VAL A 152 -2.82 -9.58 17.47
N SER A 153 -1.84 -8.68 17.51
CA SER A 153 -1.79 -7.58 18.47
C SER A 153 -1.79 -6.25 17.72
N ILE A 154 -2.54 -5.28 18.25
CA ILE A 154 -2.60 -3.93 17.70
C ILE A 154 -2.12 -2.96 18.78
N ARG A 155 -0.95 -2.37 18.57
CA ARG A 155 -0.33 -1.41 19.47
C ARG A 155 -0.53 0.01 18.93
N LEU A 156 -1.10 0.87 19.75
CA LEU A 156 -1.12 2.32 19.54
C LEU A 156 0.17 2.90 20.16
N ALA A 157 0.16 4.09 20.77
CA ALA A 157 1.36 4.61 21.44
C ALA A 157 1.62 3.87 22.77
N THR A 158 0.62 3.79 23.63
CA THR A 158 0.69 3.16 24.96
C THR A 158 -0.30 2.02 25.14
N VAL A 159 -1.35 1.94 24.31
CA VAL A 159 -2.38 0.91 24.40
C VAL A 159 -2.08 -0.25 23.46
N THR A 160 -2.23 -1.48 23.93
CA THR A 160 -2.13 -2.70 23.12
C THR A 160 -3.42 -3.51 23.24
N ALA A 161 -4.06 -3.80 22.10
CA ALA A 161 -5.23 -4.66 22.02
C ALA A 161 -4.85 -6.03 21.46
N GLY A 162 -5.10 -7.09 22.22
CA GLY A 162 -5.00 -8.48 21.77
C GLY A 162 -6.28 -8.89 21.05
N VAL A 163 -6.15 -9.36 19.81
CA VAL A 163 -7.28 -9.66 18.91
C VAL A 163 -7.47 -11.16 18.75
N ARG A 164 -8.63 -11.65 19.22
CA ARG A 164 -9.06 -13.04 19.03
C ARG A 164 -10.55 -13.09 18.66
N GLY A 165 -10.84 -13.07 17.36
CA GLY A 165 -12.22 -13.21 16.87
C GLY A 165 -13.08 -12.00 17.21
N THR A 166 -12.72 -10.83 16.67
CA THR A 166 -13.35 -9.55 17.03
C THR A 166 -13.52 -8.62 15.83
N ASP A 167 -14.41 -7.65 15.99
CA ASP A 167 -14.47 -6.42 15.23
C ASP A 167 -14.22 -5.25 16.18
N LEU A 168 -13.21 -4.44 15.91
CA LEU A 168 -12.84 -3.31 16.75
C LEU A 168 -12.48 -2.09 15.91
N TRP A 169 -12.82 -0.92 16.44
CA TRP A 169 -12.38 0.36 15.92
C TRP A 169 -11.39 0.98 16.91
N GLY A 170 -10.37 1.67 16.41
CA GLY A 170 -9.45 2.40 17.26
C GLY A 170 -8.94 3.67 16.62
N LYS A 171 -8.40 4.57 17.45
CA LYS A 171 -7.79 5.81 16.99
C LYS A 171 -6.69 6.26 17.94
N GLN A 172 -5.56 6.64 17.35
CA GLN A 172 -4.53 7.42 18.02
C GLN A 172 -4.69 8.89 17.61
N GLY A 173 -5.25 9.71 18.52
CA GLY A 173 -5.58 11.12 18.30
C GLY A 173 -4.52 12.11 18.79
N GLY A 174 -3.42 11.63 19.37
CA GLY A 174 -2.33 12.46 19.92
C GLY A 174 -2.56 12.88 21.37
N ASP A 175 -3.75 13.35 21.72
CA ASP A 175 -4.15 13.68 23.10
C ASP A 175 -4.74 12.48 23.86
N LYS A 176 -5.25 11.49 23.13
CA LYS A 176 -5.80 10.25 23.67
C LYS A 176 -5.77 9.12 22.65
N GLU A 177 -5.75 7.92 23.20
CA GLU A 177 -5.95 6.66 22.50
C GLU A 177 -7.35 6.14 22.79
N ILE A 178 -8.03 5.65 21.76
CA ILE A 178 -9.38 5.10 21.87
C ILE A 178 -9.37 3.72 21.23
N VAL A 179 -9.92 2.73 21.94
CA VAL A 179 -10.23 1.40 21.41
C VAL A 179 -11.69 1.10 21.71
N CYS A 180 -12.46 0.68 20.71
CA CYS A 180 -13.87 0.35 20.85
C CYS A 180 -14.09 -1.06 20.31
N LEU A 181 -14.65 -1.92 21.16
CA LEU A 181 -15.12 -3.24 20.76
C LEU A 181 -16.47 -3.10 20.06
N LEU A 182 -16.59 -3.60 18.84
CA LEU A 182 -17.85 -3.64 18.10
C LEU A 182 -18.50 -5.01 18.23
N GLU A 183 -17.70 -6.07 18.12
CA GLU A 183 -18.14 -7.46 18.25
C GLU A 183 -17.02 -8.34 18.81
N GLY A 184 -17.37 -9.37 19.60
CA GLY A 184 -16.43 -10.38 20.09
C GLY A 184 -15.84 -10.02 21.44
N LYS A 185 -14.54 -10.27 21.61
CA LYS A 185 -13.81 -10.04 22.86
C LYS A 185 -12.38 -9.60 22.58
N ILE A 186 -11.91 -8.61 23.32
CA ILE A 186 -10.51 -8.16 23.29
C ILE A 186 -9.95 -7.99 24.69
N GLU A 187 -8.64 -8.19 24.80
CA GLU A 187 -7.87 -7.80 25.98
C GLU A 187 -7.09 -6.53 25.65
N VAL A 188 -7.19 -5.53 26.52
CA VAL A 188 -6.57 -4.21 26.35
C VAL A 188 -5.57 -4.01 27.48
N ALA A 189 -4.29 -4.00 27.13
CA ALA A 189 -3.20 -3.64 28.03
C ALA A 189 -2.74 -2.20 27.77
N ARG A 190 -2.15 -1.56 28.78
CA ARG A 190 -1.56 -0.23 28.65
C ARG A 190 -0.18 -0.20 29.30
N ASP A 191 0.75 0.53 28.71
CA ASP A 191 2.03 0.84 29.33
C ASP A 191 1.80 1.52 30.71
N PRO A 192 2.68 1.32 31.71
CA PRO A 192 2.47 1.84 33.07
C PRO A 192 2.25 3.36 33.13
N VAL A 193 1.20 3.77 33.84
CA VAL A 193 0.88 5.19 34.14
C VAL A 193 0.71 5.36 35.65
N ALA A 194 1.26 6.44 36.21
CA ALA A 194 1.13 6.73 37.64
C ALA A 194 -0.36 6.80 38.06
N GLY A 195 -0.73 6.09 39.12
CA GLY A 195 -2.10 6.05 39.63
C GLY A 195 -3.04 5.13 38.85
N GLN A 196 -2.53 4.30 37.93
CA GLN A 196 -3.32 3.29 37.20
C GLN A 196 -2.74 1.89 37.40
N SER A 197 -3.61 0.87 37.51
CA SER A 197 -3.21 -0.53 37.44
C SER A 197 -2.65 -0.87 36.05
N SER A 198 -1.61 -1.70 36.01
CA SER A 198 -1.06 -2.26 34.76
C SER A 198 -1.76 -3.56 34.34
N GLU A 199 -2.79 -4.00 35.07
CA GLU A 199 -3.56 -5.19 34.71
C GLU A 199 -4.33 -4.99 33.40
N PRO A 200 -4.30 -5.96 32.49
CA PRO A 200 -5.10 -5.90 31.27
C PRO A 200 -6.60 -5.83 31.59
N VAL A 201 -7.29 -5.02 30.80
CA VAL A 201 -8.74 -4.85 30.86
C VAL A 201 -9.39 -5.70 29.78
N ILE A 202 -10.43 -6.44 30.13
CA ILE A 202 -11.22 -7.22 29.17
C ILE A 202 -12.41 -6.38 28.70
N LEU A 203 -12.55 -6.23 27.39
CA LEU A 203 -13.79 -5.78 26.77
C LEU A 203 -14.46 -7.00 26.13
N ASP A 204 -15.69 -7.30 26.51
CA ASP A 204 -16.44 -8.48 26.06
C ASP A 204 -17.93 -8.19 25.76
N GLN A 205 -18.33 -6.92 25.85
CA GLN A 205 -19.66 -6.48 25.46
C GLN A 205 -19.56 -5.51 24.27
N PRO A 206 -20.45 -5.63 23.28
CA PRO A 206 -20.51 -4.70 22.16
C PRO A 206 -20.57 -3.25 22.62
N LEU A 207 -19.90 -2.38 21.86
CA LEU A 207 -19.82 -0.94 22.04
C LEU A 207 -19.06 -0.48 23.29
N GLN A 208 -18.41 -1.38 24.03
CA GLN A 208 -17.49 -0.95 25.10
C GLN A 208 -16.28 -0.23 24.50
N PHE A 209 -15.92 0.89 25.10
CA PHE A 209 -14.70 1.61 24.74
C PHE A 209 -13.73 1.75 25.91
N TYR A 210 -12.45 1.79 25.55
CA TYR A 210 -11.33 2.13 26.40
C TYR A 210 -10.73 3.43 25.90
N ILE A 211 -10.72 4.47 26.74
CA ILE A 211 -10.07 5.76 26.45
C ILE A 211 -8.88 5.93 27.37
N ALA A 212 -7.71 6.14 26.76
CA ALA A 212 -6.45 6.40 27.41
C ALA A 212 -5.98 7.81 27.06
N PRO A 213 -6.28 8.84 27.88
CA PRO A 213 -5.72 10.17 27.69
C PRO A 213 -4.20 10.13 27.90
N LYS A 214 -3.47 10.97 27.17
CA LYS A 214 -2.02 11.05 27.26
C LYS A 214 -1.58 11.40 28.68
N ASP A 215 -0.63 10.63 29.22
CA ASP A 215 -0.01 10.82 30.54
C ASP A 215 -0.99 10.83 31.73
N GLN A 216 -2.21 10.30 31.55
CA GLN A 216 -3.24 10.21 32.59
C GLN A 216 -3.83 8.80 32.65
N PRO A 217 -4.37 8.37 33.81
CA PRO A 217 -5.09 7.11 33.91
C PRO A 217 -6.19 6.98 32.86
N ALA A 218 -6.45 5.77 32.39
CA ALA A 218 -7.57 5.52 31.50
C ALA A 218 -8.90 5.88 32.18
N LEU A 219 -9.84 6.35 31.37
CA LEU A 219 -11.20 6.63 31.83
C LEU A 219 -11.94 5.31 32.12
N PRO A 220 -12.99 5.34 32.97
CA PRO A 220 -13.86 4.19 33.15
C PRO A 220 -14.39 3.68 31.81
N ILE A 221 -14.49 2.35 31.70
CA ILE A 221 -15.10 1.70 30.54
C ILE A 221 -16.57 2.11 30.50
N ASP A 222 -17.02 2.54 29.33
CA ASP A 222 -18.41 2.88 29.09
C ASP A 222 -18.81 2.42 27.67
N ARG A 223 -20.06 2.64 27.29
CA ARG A 223 -20.61 2.27 25.99
C ARG A 223 -20.72 3.45 25.05
N VAL A 224 -20.38 3.23 23.78
CA VAL A 224 -20.49 4.23 22.73
C VAL A 224 -21.96 4.44 22.35
N PRO A 225 -22.48 5.68 22.38
CA PRO A 225 -23.78 5.98 21.80
C PRO A 225 -23.80 5.71 20.29
N GLU A 226 -24.90 5.19 19.76
CA GLU A 226 -24.99 4.82 18.32
C GLU A 226 -24.62 5.96 17.36
N ALA A 227 -25.01 7.19 17.68
CA ALA A 227 -24.64 8.36 16.89
C ALA A 227 -23.12 8.53 16.76
N LYS A 228 -22.38 8.29 17.85
CA LYS A 228 -20.92 8.38 17.86
C LYS A 228 -20.27 7.24 17.10
N LEU A 229 -20.85 6.04 17.16
CA LEU A 229 -20.42 4.90 16.36
C LEU A 229 -20.53 5.20 14.86
N ALA A 230 -21.64 5.82 14.42
CA ALA A 230 -21.82 6.21 13.03
C ALA A 230 -20.74 7.20 12.57
N GLU A 231 -20.39 8.19 13.40
CA GLU A 231 -19.28 9.12 13.11
C GLU A 231 -17.93 8.39 12.97
N TRP A 232 -17.68 7.37 13.79
CA TRP A 232 -16.43 6.60 13.76
C TRP A 232 -16.34 5.67 12.56
N ALA A 233 -17.45 5.04 12.17
CA ALA A 233 -17.51 4.20 10.98
C ALA A 233 -17.06 4.98 9.74
N VAL A 234 -17.60 6.19 9.53
CA VAL A 234 -17.27 7.05 8.38
C VAL A 234 -15.78 7.44 8.32
N GLN A 235 -15.07 7.47 9.46
CA GLN A 235 -13.64 7.81 9.47
C GLN A 235 -12.78 6.79 8.73
N THR A 236 -13.21 5.54 8.62
CA THR A 236 -12.44 4.44 8.01
C THR A 236 -13.10 3.87 6.76
N GLU A 237 -14.35 4.23 6.46
CA GLU A 237 -15.02 3.77 5.25
C GLU A 237 -14.48 4.43 3.98
N ILE A 238 -14.43 3.62 2.90
CA ILE A 238 -14.29 4.09 1.53
C ILE A 238 -15.70 4.31 1.00
N ALA A 239 -16.14 5.57 0.98
CA ALA A 239 -17.40 5.94 0.37
C ALA A 239 -17.35 5.78 -1.16
N ARG A 240 -18.51 5.78 -1.80
CA ARG A 240 -18.61 5.82 -3.27
C ARG A 240 -18.28 7.21 -3.79
N ASP A 241 -17.72 7.25 -4.99
CA ASP A 241 -17.52 8.47 -5.78
C ASP A 241 -16.66 9.53 -5.07
N VAL A 242 -15.65 9.06 -4.33
CA VAL A 242 -14.66 9.89 -3.60
C VAL A 242 -13.25 9.75 -4.18
N GLY A 243 -13.09 9.01 -5.27
CA GLY A 243 -11.80 8.68 -5.86
C GLY A 243 -11.22 7.37 -5.34
N GLY A 244 -12.08 6.42 -5.01
CA GLY A 244 -11.70 5.06 -4.65
C GLY A 244 -11.10 4.30 -5.84
N ALA A 245 -9.98 3.65 -5.58
CA ALA A 245 -9.40 2.64 -6.44
C ALA A 245 -9.48 1.26 -5.75
N SER A 246 -9.68 0.20 -6.52
CA SER A 246 -9.77 -1.18 -6.05
C SER A 246 -9.10 -2.16 -7.01
N LEU A 247 -8.82 -3.38 -6.53
CA LEU A 247 -8.16 -4.42 -7.33
C LEU A 247 -8.94 -4.75 -8.61
N ASP A 248 -10.27 -4.73 -8.52
CA ASP A 248 -11.23 -4.95 -9.62
C ASP A 248 -11.65 -3.66 -10.34
N GLY A 249 -11.04 -2.52 -10.00
CA GLY A 249 -11.33 -1.25 -10.65
C GLY A 249 -10.89 -1.25 -12.11
N HIS A 250 -11.79 -0.79 -12.98
CA HIS A 250 -11.55 -0.73 -14.42
C HIS A 250 -11.49 0.70 -14.96
N TRP A 251 -11.78 1.71 -14.13
CA TRP A 251 -11.73 3.09 -14.59
C TRP A 251 -10.33 3.68 -14.42
N LYS A 252 -10.03 4.69 -15.23
CA LYS A 252 -8.78 5.43 -15.16
C LYS A 252 -8.98 6.90 -15.51
N ILE A 253 -8.03 7.71 -15.07
CA ILE A 253 -7.86 9.07 -15.54
C ILE A 253 -6.56 9.23 -16.28
N SER A 254 -6.60 9.99 -17.38
CA SER A 254 -5.45 10.20 -18.25
C SER A 254 -5.17 11.69 -18.44
N PHE A 255 -3.89 12.06 -18.30
CA PHE A 255 -3.46 13.45 -18.47
C PHE A 255 -3.16 13.69 -19.96
N ASP A 256 -4.22 13.67 -20.79
CA ASP A 256 -4.16 13.61 -22.26
C ASP A 256 -3.80 14.93 -22.96
N LYS A 257 -2.69 15.54 -22.56
CA LYS A 257 -2.01 16.53 -23.41
C LYS A 257 -0.81 15.83 -24.00
N GLN A 258 -0.68 15.86 -25.34
CA GLN A 258 0.44 15.33 -26.11
C GLN A 258 1.78 15.72 -25.47
N THR A 259 2.26 14.92 -24.53
CA THR A 259 3.33 15.35 -23.65
C THR A 259 4.62 14.79 -24.21
N LYS A 260 5.56 15.70 -24.47
CA LYS A 260 6.95 15.34 -24.67
C LYS A 260 7.42 14.58 -23.42
N PHE A 261 8.36 13.65 -23.61
CA PHE A 261 8.92 12.81 -22.54
C PHE A 261 9.19 13.58 -21.24
N ALA A 262 9.90 14.71 -21.34
CA ALA A 262 10.30 15.53 -20.18
C ALA A 262 9.10 16.06 -19.36
N THR A 263 8.00 16.43 -20.01
CA THR A 263 6.80 16.92 -19.31
C THR A 263 6.04 15.77 -18.65
N ALA A 264 5.91 14.64 -19.35
CA ALA A 264 5.23 13.46 -18.83
C ALA A 264 5.97 12.86 -17.62
N ILE A 265 7.31 12.76 -17.68
CA ILE A 265 8.08 12.22 -16.56
C ILE A 265 8.02 13.12 -15.33
N ALA A 266 8.09 14.45 -15.51
CA ALA A 266 7.97 15.41 -14.40
C ALA A 266 6.59 15.32 -13.72
N LEU A 267 5.52 15.18 -14.50
CA LEU A 267 4.17 14.98 -13.95
C LEU A 267 4.05 13.65 -13.21
N TYR A 268 4.56 12.56 -13.79
CA TYR A 268 4.59 11.24 -13.16
C TYR A 268 5.31 11.26 -11.81
N GLU A 269 6.52 11.85 -11.77
CA GLU A 269 7.31 11.94 -10.55
C GLU A 269 6.61 12.78 -9.47
N GLU A 270 6.02 13.93 -9.85
CA GLU A 270 5.32 14.79 -8.91
C GLU A 270 4.07 14.12 -8.33
N LEU A 271 3.25 13.46 -9.17
CA LEU A 271 2.08 12.71 -8.70
C LEU A 271 2.49 11.60 -7.72
N ARG A 272 3.52 10.82 -8.05
CA ARG A 272 4.00 9.73 -7.17
C ARG A 272 4.57 10.24 -5.87
N LYS A 273 5.33 11.35 -5.91
CA LYS A 273 5.82 12.04 -4.71
C LYS A 273 4.66 12.45 -3.80
N GLN A 274 3.57 12.95 -4.38
CA GLN A 274 2.34 13.30 -3.69
C GLN A 274 1.46 12.12 -3.27
N GLY A 275 1.86 10.86 -3.51
CA GLY A 275 1.13 9.68 -3.04
C GLY A 275 0.01 9.22 -3.98
N TYR A 276 0.05 9.67 -5.23
CA TYR A 276 -0.82 9.17 -6.28
C TYR A 276 -0.09 8.08 -7.06
N ALA A 277 -0.70 6.90 -7.20
CA ALA A 277 -0.10 5.75 -7.86
C ALA A 277 -0.09 5.87 -9.39
N ALA A 278 0.49 6.96 -9.90
CA ALA A 278 0.57 7.24 -11.32
C ALA A 278 1.45 6.21 -12.03
N GLN A 279 1.05 5.88 -13.24
CA GLN A 279 1.76 5.04 -14.20
C GLN A 279 2.24 5.90 -15.38
N PHE A 280 3.34 5.49 -15.99
CA PHE A 280 3.93 6.16 -17.15
C PHE A 280 4.29 5.13 -18.21
N TYR A 281 3.88 5.36 -19.45
CA TYR A 281 4.22 4.48 -20.56
C TYR A 281 4.23 5.22 -21.91
N PRO A 282 5.05 4.77 -22.88
CA PRO A 282 5.01 5.30 -24.24
C PRO A 282 3.73 4.86 -24.97
N ASP A 283 3.18 5.72 -25.82
CA ASP A 283 2.02 5.41 -26.66
C ASP A 283 2.12 6.11 -28.04
N ARG A 284 1.10 5.93 -28.90
CA ARG A 284 0.97 6.58 -30.20
C ARG A 284 -0.38 7.27 -30.34
N LEU A 285 -0.37 8.49 -30.85
CA LEU A 285 -1.55 9.24 -31.25
C LEU A 285 -1.31 9.79 -32.66
N ASP A 286 -2.19 9.45 -33.60
CA ASP A 286 -2.08 9.82 -35.03
C ASP A 286 -0.70 9.50 -35.64
N GLY A 287 -0.15 8.33 -35.30
CA GLY A 287 1.17 7.89 -35.76
C GLY A 287 2.36 8.57 -35.08
N LYS A 288 2.14 9.59 -34.23
CA LYS A 288 3.18 10.27 -33.47
C LYS A 288 3.37 9.60 -32.10
N ARG A 289 4.63 9.42 -31.69
CA ARG A 289 4.96 8.93 -30.35
C ARG A 289 4.60 9.99 -29.31
N ILE A 290 3.84 9.56 -28.31
CA ILE A 290 3.50 10.34 -27.13
C ILE A 290 3.89 9.55 -25.87
N PHE A 291 3.78 10.18 -24.70
CA PHE A 291 3.95 9.52 -23.42
C PHE A 291 2.71 9.80 -22.59
N ARG A 292 2.13 8.76 -21.99
CA ARG A 292 0.96 8.90 -21.13
C ARG A 292 1.34 8.84 -19.67
N VAL A 293 0.63 9.64 -18.89
CA VAL A 293 0.56 9.51 -17.44
C VAL A 293 -0.90 9.19 -17.12
N GLU A 294 -1.11 8.16 -16.30
CA GLU A 294 -2.46 7.71 -15.94
C GLU A 294 -2.53 7.30 -14.47
N LEU A 295 -3.72 7.38 -13.90
CA LEU A 295 -4.09 6.75 -12.63
C LEU A 295 -5.22 5.77 -12.91
N GLY A 296 -4.93 4.48 -12.76
CA GLY A 296 -5.87 3.40 -13.06
C GLY A 296 -6.50 2.80 -11.81
N ASN A 297 -7.16 1.64 -12.01
CA ASN A 297 -7.82 0.86 -10.95
C ASN A 297 -8.95 1.61 -10.22
N LEU A 298 -9.51 2.66 -10.80
CA LEU A 298 -10.61 3.41 -10.18
C LEU A 298 -11.88 2.56 -10.22
N SER A 299 -12.58 2.50 -9.08
CA SER A 299 -13.65 1.54 -8.85
C SER A 299 -14.90 1.85 -9.68
N SER A 300 -15.19 3.12 -9.91
CA SER A 300 -16.35 3.58 -10.70
C SER A 300 -15.99 4.77 -11.60
N GLU A 301 -16.89 5.10 -12.52
CA GLU A 301 -16.81 6.35 -13.28
C GLU A 301 -16.88 7.58 -12.35
N GLY A 302 -17.73 7.52 -11.33
CA GLY A 302 -17.88 8.60 -10.36
C GLY A 302 -16.61 8.81 -9.53
N ASP A 303 -15.92 7.74 -9.14
CA ASP A 303 -14.61 7.80 -8.50
C ASP A 303 -13.56 8.43 -9.42
N ALA A 304 -13.54 8.03 -10.69
CA ALA A 304 -12.63 8.61 -11.67
C ALA A 304 -12.88 10.12 -11.88
N ARG A 305 -14.15 10.52 -11.99
CA ARG A 305 -14.54 11.94 -12.10
C ARG A 305 -14.17 12.73 -10.84
N ALA A 306 -14.41 12.18 -9.66
CA ALA A 306 -14.08 12.83 -8.39
C ALA A 306 -12.56 13.07 -8.28
N LEU A 307 -11.74 12.07 -8.63
CA LEU A 307 -10.29 12.19 -8.62
C LEU A 307 -9.78 13.19 -9.68
N ALA A 308 -10.33 13.16 -10.90
CA ALA A 308 -9.98 14.10 -11.95
C ALA A 308 -10.23 15.56 -11.53
N LEU A 309 -11.39 15.84 -10.91
CA LEU A 309 -11.73 17.15 -10.37
C LEU A 309 -10.75 17.58 -9.26
N LYS A 310 -10.47 16.69 -8.30
CA LYS A 310 -9.52 16.95 -7.20
C LYS A 310 -8.14 17.35 -7.73
N LEU A 311 -7.62 16.61 -8.71
CA LEU A 311 -6.29 16.85 -9.26
C LEU A 311 -6.22 18.06 -10.19
N GLY A 312 -7.28 18.31 -10.97
CA GLY A 312 -7.39 19.49 -11.83
C GLY A 312 -7.42 20.81 -11.05
N ALA A 313 -7.98 20.81 -9.83
CA ALA A 313 -8.03 21.99 -8.97
C ALA A 313 -6.76 22.22 -8.15
N SER A 314 -6.02 21.16 -7.81
CA SER A 314 -4.99 21.20 -6.75
C SER A 314 -3.55 21.21 -7.25
N THR A 315 -3.30 20.87 -8.53
CA THR A 315 -1.95 20.61 -9.01
C THR A 315 -1.52 21.66 -10.02
N LYS A 316 -0.54 22.51 -9.67
CA LYS A 316 -0.01 23.55 -10.58
C LYS A 316 0.56 22.99 -11.90
N ALA A 317 1.00 21.74 -11.91
CA ALA A 317 1.48 21.06 -13.11
C ALA A 317 0.35 20.59 -14.05
N ILE A 318 -0.89 20.54 -13.57
CA ILE A 318 -2.05 20.11 -14.33
C ILE A 318 -2.78 21.34 -14.86
N THR A 319 -2.68 21.56 -16.18
CA THR A 319 -3.25 22.73 -16.87
C THR A 319 -4.66 22.48 -17.42
N SER A 320 -5.25 21.31 -17.18
CA SER A 320 -6.65 20.98 -17.45
C SER A 320 -7.07 19.73 -16.71
N THR A 321 -8.36 19.59 -16.43
CA THR A 321 -8.93 18.37 -15.87
C THR A 321 -8.54 17.15 -16.71
N PRO A 322 -8.05 16.06 -16.10
CA PRO A 322 -7.77 14.80 -16.78
C PRO A 322 -9.02 14.22 -17.45
N SER A 323 -8.82 13.48 -18.54
CA SER A 323 -9.90 12.70 -19.17
C SER A 323 -10.23 11.48 -18.31
N VAL A 324 -11.46 10.98 -18.40
CA VAL A 324 -11.94 9.78 -17.71
C VAL A 324 -12.25 8.72 -18.77
N SER A 325 -11.79 7.49 -18.55
CA SER A 325 -12.09 6.34 -19.41
C SER A 325 -12.11 5.03 -18.63
N ARG A 326 -12.61 3.97 -19.26
CA ARG A 326 -12.63 2.59 -18.77
C ARG A 326 -11.54 1.76 -19.45
#